data_AF-W1YRU3-F1
#
_entry.id   AF-W1YRU3-F1
#
_cell.length_a   1.000
_cell.length_b   1.000
_cell.length_c   1.000
_cell.angle_alpha   90.00
_cell.angle_beta   90.00
_cell.angle_gamma   90.00
#
_symmetry.space_group_name_H-M   'P 1'
#
loop_
_entity.id
_entity.type
_entity.pdbx_description
1 polymer ?
#
loop_
_entity_poly.entity_id
_entity_poly.type
_entity_poly.pdbx_seq_one_letter_code
_entity_poly.pdbx_strand_id
1 'polypeptide(L)'
;LTFLGELTNHQDKAKSVIATYESNIQKVKDAIKNQQPARVAVLRATGKGVTAETDEAVTASMVKELGMTNVVASHLEGTTKDKTVPYSLETLTADNPDIIFVVTMGKEEEIT
;
A
#
# COMPACT_ATOMS: atom_id res chain seq x y z
N LEU A 1 -5.64 15.91 -7.06
CA LEU A 1 -4.99 17.24 -7.06
C LEU A 1 -5.42 18.11 -8.25
N THR A 2 -5.45 17.56 -9.47
CA THR A 2 -5.89 18.29 -10.69
C THR A 2 -7.22 19.01 -10.51
N PHE A 3 -8.28 18.28 -10.11
CA PHE A 3 -9.60 18.85 -9.84
C PHE A 3 -9.58 19.96 -8.78
N LEU A 4 -8.79 19.82 -7.71
CA LEU A 4 -8.66 20.86 -6.68
C LEU A 4 -7.97 22.12 -7.23
N GLY A 5 -6.97 21.95 -8.09
CA GLY A 5 -6.33 23.07 -8.78
C GLY A 5 -7.29 23.83 -9.69
N GLU A 6 -8.15 23.12 -10.42
CA GLU A 6 -9.20 23.72 -11.25
C GLU A 6 -10.24 24.46 -10.40
N LEU A 7 -10.77 23.81 -9.37
CA LEU A 7 -11.81 24.36 -8.49
C LEU A 7 -11.34 25.61 -7.75
N THR A 8 -10.07 25.67 -7.38
CA THR A 8 -9.51 26.77 -6.57
C THR A 8 -8.74 27.79 -7.40
N ASN A 9 -8.68 27.66 -8.73
CA ASN A 9 -7.88 28.49 -9.63
C ASN A 9 -6.37 28.51 -9.29
N HIS A 10 -5.83 27.33 -8.94
CA HIS A 10 -4.42 27.07 -8.62
C HIS A 10 -3.85 25.89 -9.44
N GLN A 11 -4.17 25.83 -10.73
CA GLN A 11 -3.80 24.75 -11.64
C GLN A 11 -2.28 24.58 -11.74
N ASP A 12 -1.51 25.67 -11.80
CA ASP A 12 -0.05 25.61 -11.89
C ASP A 12 0.59 25.02 -10.62
N LYS A 13 0.05 25.36 -9.45
CA LYS A 13 0.48 24.77 -8.18
C LYS A 13 0.15 23.27 -8.15
N ALA A 14 -1.05 22.88 -8.58
CA ALA A 14 -1.44 21.47 -8.65
C ALA A 14 -0.52 20.67 -9.59
N LYS A 15 -0.22 21.21 -10.79
CA LYS A 15 0.72 20.61 -11.75
C LYS A 15 2.12 20.43 -11.17
N SER A 16 2.65 21.46 -10.51
CA SER A 16 3.98 21.42 -9.89
C SER A 16 4.09 20.32 -8.81
N VAL A 17 3.08 20.22 -7.94
CA VAL A 17 3.03 19.19 -6.90
C VAL A 17 2.91 17.78 -7.50
N ILE A 18 2.04 17.60 -8.50
CA ILE A 18 1.88 16.31 -9.19
C ILE A 18 3.19 15.88 -9.86
N ALA A 19 3.84 16.77 -10.61
CA ALA A 19 5.11 16.48 -11.26
C ALA A 19 6.21 16.09 -10.26
N THR A 20 6.21 16.70 -9.07
CA THR A 20 7.12 16.34 -7.99
C THR A 20 6.86 14.91 -7.48
N TYR A 21 5.59 14.55 -7.24
CA TYR A 21 5.23 13.19 -6.83
C TYR A 21 5.60 12.16 -7.88
N GLU A 22 5.23 12.39 -9.14
CA GLU A 22 5.51 11.48 -10.25
C GLU A 22 7.02 11.30 -10.45
N SER A 23 7.81 12.37 -10.39
CA SER A 23 9.27 12.29 -10.48
C SER A 23 9.87 11.45 -9.36
N ASN A 24 9.39 11.63 -8.12
CA ASN A 24 9.90 10.87 -6.98
C ASN A 24 9.52 9.39 -7.06
N ILE A 25 8.29 9.07 -7.46
CA ILE A 25 7.85 7.69 -7.69
C ILE A 25 8.72 7.04 -8.78
N GLN A 26 8.95 7.73 -9.89
CA GLN A 26 9.76 7.21 -10.99
C GLN A 26 11.20 6.94 -10.54
N LYS A 27 11.82 7.85 -9.77
CA LYS A 27 13.17 7.65 -9.21
C LYS A 27 13.25 6.39 -8.35
N VAL A 28 12.26 6.16 -7.49
CA VAL A 28 12.22 4.97 -6.64
C VAL A 28 12.07 3.71 -7.50
N LYS A 29 11.12 3.71 -8.45
CA LYS A 29 10.94 2.59 -9.39
C LYS A 29 12.23 2.27 -10.15
N ASP A 30 12.92 3.30 -10.65
CA ASP A 30 14.19 3.13 -11.37
C ASP A 30 15.29 2.53 -10.48
N ALA A 31 15.37 2.95 -9.21
CA ALA A 31 16.36 2.44 -8.27
C ALA A 31 16.16 0.95 -7.93
N ILE A 32 14.93 0.44 -8.03
CA ILE A 32 14.60 -0.95 -7.67
C ILE A 32 14.43 -1.89 -8.87
N LYS A 33 14.55 -1.41 -10.11
CA LYS A 33 14.32 -2.21 -11.35
C LYS A 33 15.04 -3.54 -11.42
N ASN A 34 16.24 -3.62 -10.84
CA ASN A 34 17.10 -4.81 -10.86
C ASN A 34 17.08 -5.59 -9.54
N GLN A 35 16.21 -5.22 -8.61
CA GLN A 35 16.05 -5.94 -7.36
C GLN A 35 15.07 -7.09 -7.54
N GLN A 36 15.30 -8.19 -6.82
CA GLN A 36 14.33 -9.26 -6.76
C GLN A 36 13.07 -8.78 -6.02
N PRO A 37 11.87 -8.92 -6.59
CA PRO A 37 10.63 -8.60 -5.89
C PRO A 37 10.48 -9.36 -4.58
N ALA A 38 10.31 -8.64 -3.47
CA ALA A 38 10.00 -9.24 -2.19
C ALA A 38 8.57 -9.79 -2.16
N ARG A 39 8.38 -10.91 -1.46
CA ARG A 39 7.05 -11.39 -1.05
C ARG A 39 6.69 -10.70 0.25
N VAL A 40 5.55 -10.01 0.29
CA VAL A 40 5.15 -9.23 1.46
C VAL A 40 3.75 -9.58 1.89
N ALA A 41 3.47 -9.45 3.18
CA ALA A 41 2.11 -9.36 3.70
C ALA A 41 1.89 -7.97 4.28
N VAL A 42 0.77 -7.33 3.93
CA VAL A 42 0.37 -6.06 4.52
C VAL A 42 -0.81 -6.31 5.44
N LEU A 43 -0.60 -6.13 6.74
CA LEU A 43 -1.60 -6.37 7.77
C LEU A 43 -2.04 -5.06 8.40
N ARG A 44 -3.34 -4.87 8.56
CA ARG A 44 -3.91 -3.77 9.32
C ARG A 44 -4.28 -4.26 10.72
N ALA A 45 -3.68 -3.66 11.74
CA ALA A 45 -3.98 -3.94 13.13
C ALA A 45 -4.86 -2.83 13.71
N THR A 46 -5.97 -3.22 14.35
CA THR A 46 -6.87 -2.33 15.09
C THR A 46 -7.17 -2.95 16.45
N GLY A 47 -7.75 -2.18 17.38
CA GLY A 47 -8.20 -2.73 18.67
C GLY A 47 -9.27 -3.83 18.56
N LYS A 48 -9.85 -4.06 17.37
CA LYS A 48 -10.83 -5.13 17.11
C LYS A 48 -10.21 -6.39 16.51
N GLY A 49 -8.96 -6.34 16.06
CA GLY A 49 -8.28 -7.47 15.41
C GLY A 49 -7.40 -7.06 14.24
N VAL A 50 -6.90 -8.09 13.54
CA VAL A 50 -5.98 -7.98 12.41
C VAL A 50 -6.71 -8.37 11.12
N THR A 51 -6.57 -7.56 10.08
CA THR A 51 -7.02 -7.85 8.72
C THR A 51 -5.85 -7.71 7.75
N ALA A 52 -5.97 -8.24 6.54
CA ALA A 52 -4.99 -8.02 5.49
C ALA A 52 -5.44 -6.93 4.52
N GLU A 53 -4.50 -6.09 4.08
CA GLU A 53 -4.75 -5.05 3.09
C GLU A 53 -4.72 -5.58 1.66
N THR A 54 -5.62 -5.07 0.84
CA THR A 54 -5.75 -5.35 -0.60
C THR A 54 -5.22 -4.17 -1.40
N ASP A 55 -5.11 -4.29 -2.73
CA ASP A 55 -4.66 -3.20 -3.60
C ASP A 55 -5.53 -1.92 -3.52
N GLU A 56 -6.71 -1.99 -2.91
CA GLU A 56 -7.58 -0.83 -2.66
C GLU A 56 -7.14 0.00 -1.44
N ALA A 57 -6.25 -0.55 -0.60
CA ALA A 57 -5.60 0.17 0.49
C ALA A 57 -4.28 0.80 0.06
N VAL A 58 -3.94 1.93 0.67
CA VAL A 58 -2.80 2.78 0.28
C VAL A 58 -1.46 2.06 0.39
N THR A 59 -1.24 1.28 1.45
CA THR A 59 0.06 0.60 1.65
C THR A 59 0.22 -0.57 0.68
N ALA A 60 -0.81 -1.39 0.53
CA ALA A 60 -0.80 -2.51 -0.40
C ALA A 60 -0.77 -2.07 -1.88
N SER A 61 -1.39 -0.95 -2.24
CA SER A 61 -1.26 -0.39 -3.59
C SER A 61 0.18 0.05 -3.89
N MET A 62 0.88 0.65 -2.91
CA MET A 62 2.30 1.00 -3.05
C MET A 62 3.19 -0.24 -3.18
N VAL A 63 2.93 -1.30 -2.42
CA VAL A 63 3.63 -2.58 -2.54
C VAL A 63 3.56 -3.10 -3.98
N LYS A 64 2.37 -3.10 -4.58
CA LYS A 64 2.18 -3.47 -5.98
C LYS A 64 2.90 -2.53 -6.94
N GLU A 65 2.83 -1.22 -6.69
CA GLU A 65 3.47 -0.22 -7.55
C GLU A 65 5.01 -0.29 -7.52
N LEU A 66 5.59 -0.77 -6.42
CA LEU A 66 7.01 -1.07 -6.27
C LEU A 66 7.38 -2.47 -6.80
N GLY A 67 6.45 -3.18 -7.43
CA GLY A 67 6.70 -4.48 -8.05
C GLY A 67 6.82 -5.65 -7.06
N MET A 68 6.54 -5.44 -5.78
CA MET A 68 6.53 -6.51 -4.76
C MET A 68 5.28 -7.39 -4.91
N THR A 69 5.34 -8.61 -4.37
CA THR A 69 4.21 -9.55 -4.39
C THR A 69 3.50 -9.58 -3.04
N ASN A 70 2.27 -9.06 -2.97
CA ASN A 70 1.44 -9.21 -1.77
C ASN A 70 0.90 -10.65 -1.69
N VAL A 71 1.34 -11.44 -0.72
CA VAL A 71 0.95 -12.87 -0.57
C VAL A 71 -0.53 -13.04 -0.28
N VAL A 72 -1.19 -12.01 0.27
CA VAL A 72 -2.63 -12.02 0.52
C VAL A 72 -3.42 -12.12 -0.79
N ALA A 73 -2.89 -11.52 -1.86
CA ALA A 73 -3.58 -11.44 -3.15
C ALA A 73 -3.81 -12.81 -3.81
N SER A 74 -2.98 -13.83 -3.51
CA SER A 74 -3.19 -15.18 -4.04
C SER A 74 -4.41 -15.90 -3.45
N HIS A 75 -4.95 -15.40 -2.34
CA HIS A 75 -6.14 -15.95 -1.67
C HIS A 75 -7.42 -15.18 -2.01
N LEU A 76 -7.32 -14.14 -2.85
CA LEU A 76 -8.47 -13.37 -3.28
C LEU A 76 -9.00 -13.94 -4.60
N GLU A 77 -10.26 -14.40 -4.58
CA GLU A 77 -10.96 -14.78 -5.80
C GLU A 77 -11.33 -13.51 -6.60
N GLY A 78 -10.40 -13.04 -7.42
CA GLY A 78 -10.58 -11.86 -8.26
C GLY A 78 -10.33 -10.54 -7.54
N THR A 79 -10.76 -9.44 -8.17
CA THR A 79 -10.54 -8.08 -7.65
C THR A 79 -11.62 -7.73 -6.63
N THR A 80 -11.25 -7.65 -5.35
CA THR A 80 -12.13 -7.08 -4.31
C THR A 80 -12.11 -5.55 -4.35
N LYS A 81 -13.23 -4.93 -3.94
CA LYS A 81 -13.32 -3.47 -3.72
C LYS A 81 -13.07 -3.08 -2.26
N ASP A 82 -12.96 -4.06 -1.38
CA ASP A 82 -12.71 -3.82 0.03
C ASP A 82 -11.23 -3.53 0.25
N LYS A 83 -10.92 -2.50 1.04
CA LYS A 83 -9.53 -2.15 1.41
C LYS A 83 -8.86 -3.20 2.26
N THR A 84 -9.65 -3.97 3.00
CA THR A 84 -9.13 -5.03 3.86
C THR A 84 -10.04 -6.24 3.84
N VAL A 85 -9.45 -7.42 3.96
CA VAL A 85 -10.17 -8.69 4.09
C VAL A 85 -9.80 -9.40 5.39
N PRO A 86 -10.70 -10.24 5.94
CA PRO A 86 -10.33 -11.19 6.97
C PRO A 86 -9.19 -12.09 6.45
N TYR A 87 -8.18 -12.30 7.29
CA TYR A 87 -7.01 -13.09 6.92
C TYR A 87 -6.45 -13.76 8.16
N SER A 88 -6.23 -15.08 8.08
CA SER A 88 -5.81 -15.88 9.23
C SER A 88 -4.29 -15.88 9.38
N LEU A 89 -3.82 -16.03 10.62
CA LEU A 89 -2.38 -16.09 10.91
C LEU A 89 -1.78 -17.45 10.52
N GLU A 90 -2.60 -18.49 10.47
CA GLU A 90 -2.22 -19.80 9.96
C GLU A 90 -1.92 -19.73 8.46
N THR A 91 -2.77 -19.05 7.68
CA THR A 91 -2.52 -18.82 6.25
C THR A 91 -1.30 -17.92 6.04
N LEU A 92 -1.15 -16.87 6.84
CA LEU A 92 0.05 -16.02 6.82
C LEU A 92 1.34 -16.84 7.01
N THR A 93 1.32 -17.78 7.96
CA THR A 93 2.46 -18.65 8.25
C THR A 93 2.75 -19.58 7.08
N ALA A 94 1.72 -20.14 6.45
CA ALA A 94 1.87 -21.00 5.27
C ALA A 94 2.39 -20.23 4.05
N ASP A 95 1.95 -18.98 3.87
CA ASP A 95 2.37 -18.11 2.78
C ASP A 95 3.80 -17.63 2.92
N ASN A 96 4.34 -17.61 4.14
CA ASN A 96 5.73 -17.32 4.47
C ASN A 96 6.29 -16.09 3.72
N PRO A 97 5.75 -14.88 3.95
CA PRO A 97 6.26 -13.66 3.34
C PRO A 97 7.66 -13.33 3.85
N ASP A 98 8.48 -12.70 3.01
CA ASP A 98 9.82 -12.21 3.38
C ASP A 98 9.72 -11.04 4.36
N ILE A 99 8.68 -10.20 4.19
CA ILE A 99 8.46 -8.97 4.97
C ILE A 99 6.98 -8.88 5.36
N ILE A 100 6.70 -8.51 6.61
CA ILE A 100 5.35 -8.18 7.07
C ILE A 100 5.30 -6.69 7.39
N PHE A 101 4.46 -5.94 6.68
CA PHE A 101 4.13 -4.56 7.02
C PHE A 101 2.91 -4.56 7.94
N VAL A 102 3.02 -3.92 9.10
CA VAL A 102 1.91 -3.74 10.03
C VAL A 102 1.47 -2.27 10.01
N VAL A 103 0.23 -2.05 9.60
CA VAL A 103 -0.42 -0.74 9.51
C VAL A 103 -1.33 -0.58 10.73
N THR A 104 -0.95 0.29 11.65
CA THR A 104 -1.77 0.68 12.81
C THR A 104 -2.44 2.02 12.56
N MET A 105 -3.66 2.18 13.07
CA MET A 105 -4.35 3.47 13.09
C MET A 105 -4.27 4.05 14.50
N GLY A 106 -3.63 5.20 14.66
CA GLY A 106 -3.52 5.92 15.92
C GLY A 106 -2.37 6.92 15.86
N LYS A 107 -2.31 7.83 16.83
CA LYS A 107 -1.13 8.68 17.00
C LYS A 107 -0.01 7.83 17.59
N GLU A 108 1.23 8.12 17.23
CA GLU A 108 2.42 7.43 17.76
C GLU A 108 2.43 7.41 19.31
N GLU A 109 1.95 8.50 19.92
CA GLU A 109 1.77 8.70 21.36
C GLU A 109 0.78 7.72 22.02
N GLU A 110 -0.12 7.09 21.26
CA GLU A 110 -1.16 6.17 21.75
C GLU A 110 -0.82 4.69 21.49
N ILE A 111 0.30 4.42 20.80
CA ILE A 111 0.69 3.08 20.32
C ILE A 111 1.97 2.57 21.02
N THR A 112 2.69 3.42 21.77
CA THR A 112 3.95 3.09 22.46
C THR A 112 3.78 3.08 23.97
#